data_AF-A0A1G2VCM5-F1
#
_entry.id   AF-A0A1G2VCM5-F1
#
_cell.length_a   1.000
_cell.length_b   1.000
_cell.length_c   1.000
_cell.angle_alpha   90.00
_cell.angle_beta   90.00
_cell.angle_gamma   90.00
#
_symmetry.space_group_name_H-M   'P 1'
#
loop_
_entity.id
_entity.type
_entity.pdbx_description
1 polymer ?
#
loop_
_entity_poly.entity_id
_entity_poly.type
_entity_poly.pdbx_seq_one_letter_code
_entity_poly.pdbx_strand_id
1 'polypeptide(L)'
;MEYAREAAAKFNAAYGTTFKEPQEKILESVAVVPGTDGKKMSKSYGNTIPLFGTKDEIQKAVMSIVTDSTGDRPENVYNIHRLFRSEEELATLYTENKGKYKTLKDALVEDIEAVVGPMREKRASITDADVKAILNDGAARAREQAEKKMLDVRQKVGVTI
;
A
#
# COMPACT_ATOMS: atom_id res chain seq x y z
N MET A 1 2.37 -3.06 -19.19
CA MET A 1 1.34 -2.28 -19.93
C MET A 1 1.60 -2.33 -21.42
N GLU A 2 2.83 -2.05 -21.86
CA GLU A 2 3.23 -2.10 -23.28
C GLU A 2 2.94 -3.45 -23.96
N TYR A 3 3.37 -4.58 -23.38
CA TYR A 3 3.03 -5.91 -23.90
C TYR A 3 1.53 -6.17 -24.02
N ALA A 4 0.71 -5.64 -23.11
CA ALA A 4 -0.74 -5.81 -23.16
C ALA A 4 -1.36 -4.98 -24.30
N ARG A 5 -0.81 -3.80 -24.57
CA ARG A 5 -1.19 -2.95 -25.72
C ARG A 5 -0.82 -3.62 -27.04
N GLU A 6 0.40 -4.13 -27.13
CA GLU A 6 0.86 -4.86 -28.32
C GLU A 6 -0.01 -6.10 -28.59
N ALA A 7 -0.34 -6.88 -27.57
CA ALA A 7 -1.22 -8.03 -27.70
C ALA A 7 -2.63 -7.64 -28.17
N ALA A 8 -3.21 -6.57 -27.62
CA ALA A 8 -4.51 -6.05 -28.03
C ALA A 8 -4.50 -5.59 -29.49
N ALA A 9 -3.47 -4.83 -29.89
CA ALA A 9 -3.31 -4.34 -31.27
C ALA A 9 -3.16 -5.49 -32.27
N LYS A 10 -2.31 -6.47 -31.97
CA LYS A 10 -2.12 -7.66 -32.81
C LYS A 10 -3.41 -8.47 -32.97
N PHE A 11 -4.15 -8.67 -31.90
CA PHE A 11 -5.45 -9.36 -31.97
C PHE A 11 -6.43 -8.58 -32.85
N ASN A 12 -6.55 -7.26 -32.62
CA ASN A 12 -7.47 -6.42 -33.37
C ASN A 12 -7.13 -6.36 -34.87
N ALA A 13 -5.84 -6.40 -35.22
CA ALA A 13 -5.40 -6.43 -36.62
C ALA A 13 -5.70 -7.76 -37.31
N ALA A 14 -5.56 -8.89 -36.60
CA ALA A 14 -5.77 -10.22 -37.16
C ALA A 14 -7.26 -10.64 -37.22
N TYR A 15 -8.04 -10.26 -36.20
CA TYR A 15 -9.40 -10.78 -35.98
C TYR A 15 -10.47 -9.68 -35.89
N GLY A 16 -10.09 -8.42 -36.14
CA GLY A 16 -10.96 -7.25 -36.04
C GLY A 16 -11.09 -6.69 -34.62
N THR A 17 -11.55 -5.44 -34.50
CA THR A 17 -11.59 -4.67 -33.24
C THR A 17 -12.36 -5.38 -32.13
N THR A 18 -11.66 -5.82 -31.07
CA THR A 18 -12.23 -6.51 -29.88
C THR A 18 -11.70 -5.96 -28.56
N PHE A 19 -10.41 -5.68 -28.47
CA PHE A 19 -9.77 -5.19 -27.24
C PHE A 19 -9.55 -3.69 -27.31
N LYS A 20 -9.95 -2.97 -26.24
CA LYS A 20 -9.51 -1.59 -26.04
C LYS A 20 -8.07 -1.61 -25.55
N GLU A 21 -7.22 -0.83 -26.20
CA GLU A 21 -5.82 -0.73 -25.78
C GLU A 21 -5.71 -0.08 -24.38
N PRO A 22 -4.96 -0.70 -23.45
CA PRO A 22 -4.79 -0.15 -22.12
C PRO A 22 -3.89 1.09 -22.15
N GLN A 23 -4.25 2.07 -21.32
CA GLN A 23 -3.45 3.25 -21.03
C GLN A 23 -2.79 3.09 -19.66
N GLU A 24 -1.52 3.47 -19.56
CA GLU A 24 -0.86 3.59 -18.27
C GLU A 24 -1.54 4.66 -17.42
N LYS A 25 -1.61 4.38 -16.12
CA LYS A 25 -1.92 5.37 -15.10
C LYS A 25 -0.69 5.48 -14.21
N ILE A 26 0.12 6.50 -14.46
CA ILE A 26 1.30 6.81 -13.66
C ILE A 26 0.87 7.80 -12.59
N LEU A 27 1.07 7.44 -11.33
CA LEU A 27 0.89 8.38 -10.22
C LEU A 27 2.10 9.31 -10.22
N GLU A 28 1.87 10.63 -10.29
CA GLU A 28 2.94 11.64 -10.33
C GLU A 28 3.84 11.61 -9.10
N SER A 29 3.29 11.17 -7.96
CA SER A 29 4.04 10.96 -6.73
C SER A 29 3.72 9.57 -6.14
N VAL A 30 4.77 8.75 -6.03
CA VAL A 30 4.76 7.59 -5.13
C VAL A 30 5.83 7.91 -4.09
N ALA A 31 5.40 8.38 -2.93
CA ALA A 31 6.32 8.64 -1.83
C ALA A 31 6.96 7.32 -1.40
N VAL A 32 8.29 7.24 -1.47
CA VAL A 32 9.02 6.12 -0.90
C VAL A 32 8.86 6.20 0.62
N VAL A 33 8.15 5.23 1.18
CA VAL A 33 8.01 5.12 2.63
C VAL A 33 9.37 4.71 3.22
N PRO A 34 9.96 5.51 4.14
CA PRO A 34 11.20 5.16 4.81
C PRO A 34 10.96 4.05 5.84
N GLY A 35 11.91 3.13 5.94
CA GLY A 35 11.95 2.08 6.95
C GLY A 35 12.63 2.55 8.23
N THR A 36 12.74 1.63 9.21
CA THR A 36 13.37 1.93 10.50
C THR A 36 14.85 2.30 10.41
N ASP A 37 15.52 1.99 9.31
CA ASP A 37 16.92 2.34 9.03
C ASP A 37 17.07 3.60 8.15
N GLY A 38 15.98 4.30 7.82
CA GLY A 38 15.98 5.47 6.94
C GLY A 38 16.04 5.16 5.43
N LYS A 39 16.29 3.90 5.05
CA LYS A 39 16.22 3.46 3.64
C LYS A 39 14.77 3.19 3.24
N LYS A 40 14.52 2.86 1.96
CA LYS A 40 13.20 2.37 1.53
C LYS A 40 12.74 1.22 2.43
N MET A 41 11.52 1.32 2.95
CA MET A 41 10.89 0.26 3.71
C MET A 41 10.70 -0.99 2.82
N SER A 42 11.20 -2.13 3.27
CA SER A 42 11.07 -3.42 2.59
C SER A 42 11.11 -4.58 3.57
N LYS A 43 10.24 -5.57 3.36
CA LYS A 43 10.29 -6.84 4.12
C LYS A 43 11.65 -7.52 4.00
N SER A 44 12.28 -7.45 2.83
CA SER A 44 13.61 -8.06 2.59
C SER A 44 14.74 -7.39 3.36
N TYR A 45 14.58 -6.13 3.76
CA TYR A 45 15.58 -5.39 4.55
C TYR A 45 15.34 -5.53 6.05
N GLY A 46 14.22 -6.13 6.46
CA GLY A 46 13.85 -6.24 7.87
C GLY A 46 13.62 -4.90 8.57
N ASN A 47 13.38 -3.83 7.80
CA ASN A 47 13.24 -2.45 8.30
C ASN A 47 11.77 -1.98 8.34
N THR A 48 10.81 -2.90 8.45
CA THR A 48 9.37 -2.62 8.36
C THR A 48 8.74 -2.33 9.71
N ILE A 49 7.71 -1.48 9.73
CA ILE A 49 6.75 -1.39 10.82
C ILE A 49 5.51 -2.23 10.44
N PRO A 50 5.09 -3.22 11.25
CA PRO A 50 4.00 -4.12 10.88
C PRO A 50 2.64 -3.40 10.91
N LEU A 51 1.96 -3.32 9.76
CA LEU A 51 0.67 -2.61 9.63
C LEU A 51 -0.45 -3.15 10.53
N PHE A 52 -0.45 -4.44 10.88
CA PHE A 52 -1.44 -5.04 11.78
C PHE A 52 -0.77 -5.78 12.95
N GLY A 53 0.49 -5.44 13.26
CA GLY A 53 1.15 -5.97 14.45
C GLY A 53 0.45 -5.46 15.72
N THR A 54 0.70 -6.05 16.88
CA THR A 54 0.21 -5.55 18.18
C THR A 54 0.81 -4.16 18.51
N LYS A 55 0.23 -3.44 19.49
CA LYS A 55 0.79 -2.16 19.94
C LYS A 55 2.26 -2.35 20.37
N ASP A 56 2.56 -3.45 21.04
CA ASP A 56 3.93 -3.81 21.45
C ASP A 56 4.87 -4.08 20.27
N GLU A 57 4.39 -4.75 19.21
CA GLU A 57 5.19 -4.99 18.00
C GLU A 57 5.49 -3.69 17.24
N ILE A 58 4.49 -2.80 17.14
CA ILE A 58 4.65 -1.46 16.56
C ILE A 58 5.63 -0.64 17.41
N GLN A 59 5.44 -0.63 18.73
CA GLN A 59 6.33 0.08 19.65
C GLN A 59 7.76 -0.41 19.53
N LYS A 60 7.98 -1.72 19.50
CA LYS A 60 9.31 -2.31 19.31
C LYS A 60 9.94 -1.88 17.98
N ALA A 61 9.17 -1.86 16.89
CA ALA A 61 9.66 -1.42 15.58
C ALA A 61 9.97 0.08 15.54
N VAL A 62 9.13 0.92 16.14
CA VAL A 62 9.38 2.37 16.22
C VAL A 62 10.59 2.68 17.11
N MET A 63 10.75 1.94 18.20
CA MET A 63 11.90 2.08 19.09
C MET A 63 13.21 1.71 18.42
N SER A 64 13.19 0.78 17.46
CA SER A 64 14.38 0.38 16.68
C SER A 64 14.75 1.35 15.56
N ILE A 65 13.96 2.42 15.32
CA ILE A 65 14.31 3.43 14.32
C ILE A 65 15.69 4.01 14.61
N VAL A 66 16.57 3.96 13.63
CA VAL A 66 17.92 4.51 13.72
C VAL A 66 17.82 6.03 13.85
N THR A 67 18.32 6.56 14.96
CA THR A 67 18.38 8.00 15.23
C THR A 67 19.83 8.44 15.25
N ASP A 68 20.15 9.46 14.46
CA ASP A 68 21.46 10.08 14.52
C ASP A 68 21.64 10.78 15.87
N SER A 69 22.79 10.58 16.49
CA SER A 69 23.21 11.29 17.73
C SER A 69 23.70 12.72 17.44
N THR A 70 23.72 13.12 16.17
CA THR A 70 24.18 14.44 15.72
C THR A 70 23.05 15.12 14.97
N GLY A 71 22.47 16.17 15.55
CA GLY A 71 21.38 16.94 14.94
C GLY A 71 20.37 17.47 15.94
N ASP A 72 19.54 18.42 15.47
CA ASP A 72 18.49 19.06 16.27
C ASP A 72 17.20 18.22 16.37
N ARG A 73 16.99 17.26 15.46
CA ARG A 73 15.83 16.36 15.41
C ARG A 73 16.19 14.97 14.83
N PRO A 74 15.45 13.91 15.22
CA PRO A 74 15.65 12.57 14.65
C PRO A 74 14.99 12.45 13.27
N GLU A 75 15.76 12.68 12.19
CA GLU A 75 15.24 12.72 10.81
C GLU A 75 14.46 11.47 10.39
N ASN A 76 14.95 10.26 10.69
CA ASN A 76 14.26 9.02 10.31
C ASN A 76 12.91 8.86 11.01
N VAL A 77 12.80 9.27 12.27
CA VAL A 77 11.53 9.25 13.01
C VAL A 77 10.58 10.28 12.40
N TYR A 78 11.07 11.48 12.13
CA TYR A 78 10.30 12.58 11.53
C TYR A 78 9.79 12.25 10.13
N ASN A 79 10.61 11.63 9.28
CA ASN A 79 10.22 11.23 7.92
C ASN A 79 9.07 10.22 7.92
N ILE A 80 9.00 9.32 8.91
CA ILE A 80 7.86 8.41 9.09
C ILE A 80 6.66 9.18 9.66
N HIS A 81 6.89 10.08 10.63
CA HIS A 81 5.84 10.84 11.29
C HIS A 81 5.05 11.77 10.33
N ARG A 82 5.71 12.30 9.29
CA ARG A 82 5.07 13.07 8.19
C ARG A 82 4.01 12.31 7.40
N LEU A 83 3.93 10.99 7.55
CA LEU A 83 2.88 10.18 6.93
C LEU A 83 1.57 10.22 7.73
N PHE A 84 1.61 10.69 8.98
CA PHE A 84 0.49 10.64 9.93
C PHE A 84 -0.01 12.03 10.34
N ARG A 85 0.87 13.04 10.34
CA ARG A 85 0.53 14.41 10.74
C ARG A 85 0.96 15.43 9.71
N SER A 86 0.31 16.59 9.75
CA SER A 86 0.69 17.75 8.94
C SER A 86 2.03 18.33 9.39
N GLU A 87 2.66 19.10 8.50
CA GLU A 87 3.94 19.74 8.79
C GLU A 87 3.85 20.74 9.96
N GLU A 88 2.72 21.43 10.10
CA GLU A 88 2.48 22.41 11.18
C GLU A 88 2.39 21.75 12.56
N GLU A 89 1.68 20.63 12.66
CA GLU A 89 1.56 19.84 13.90
C GLU A 89 2.92 19.26 14.31
N LEU A 90 3.70 18.79 13.33
CA LEU A 90 5.03 18.25 13.56
C LEU A 90 6.02 19.34 13.98
N ALA A 91 5.97 20.51 13.36
CA ALA A 91 6.86 21.63 13.73
C ALA A 91 6.72 21.98 15.22
N THR A 92 5.48 22.06 15.71
CA THR A 92 5.19 22.31 17.14
C THR A 92 5.72 21.18 18.02
N LEU A 93 5.32 19.94 17.71
CA LEU A 93 5.68 18.76 18.51
C LEU A 93 7.21 18.56 18.64
N TYR A 94 7.94 18.73 17.53
CA TYR A 94 9.39 18.53 17.49
C TYR A 94 10.16 19.69 18.12
N THR A 95 9.61 20.91 18.10
CA THR A 95 10.21 22.06 18.78
C THR A 95 10.10 21.91 20.30
N GLU A 96 8.93 21.55 20.81
CA GLU A 96 8.68 21.37 22.25
C GLU A 96 9.45 20.17 22.85
N ASN A 97 9.72 19.16 22.04
CA ASN A 97 10.40 17.93 22.44
C ASN A 97 11.81 17.80 21.87
N LYS A 98 12.46 18.92 21.58
CA LYS A 98 13.84 18.96 21.08
C LYS A 98 14.77 18.17 22.01
N GLY A 99 15.56 17.26 21.42
CA GLY A 99 16.47 16.36 22.15
C GLY A 99 15.80 15.21 22.91
N LYS A 100 14.46 15.15 23.00
CA LYS A 100 13.72 14.06 23.68
C LYS A 100 13.28 12.98 22.69
N TYR A 101 14.25 12.26 22.12
CA TYR A 101 13.99 11.30 21.03
C TYR A 101 13.01 10.18 21.41
N LYS A 102 13.08 9.71 22.67
CA LYS A 102 12.13 8.71 23.16
C LYS A 102 10.69 9.24 23.12
N THR A 103 10.46 10.47 23.57
CA THR A 103 9.15 11.12 23.55
C THR A 103 8.62 11.27 22.12
N LEU A 104 9.48 11.62 21.16
CA LEU A 104 9.11 11.72 19.75
C LEU A 104 8.74 10.36 19.13
N LYS A 105 9.45 9.30 19.52
CA LYS A 105 9.14 7.92 19.15
C LYS A 105 7.84 7.44 19.79
N ASP A 106 7.62 7.72 21.07
CA ASP A 106 6.38 7.40 21.78
C ASP A 106 5.19 8.10 21.10
N ALA A 107 5.33 9.38 20.73
CA ALA A 107 4.28 10.10 19.97
C ALA A 107 3.97 9.42 18.63
N LEU A 108 5.01 9.03 17.86
CA LEU A 108 4.82 8.30 16.61
C LEU A 108 4.09 6.95 16.82
N VAL A 109 4.34 6.24 17.92
CA VAL A 109 3.62 5.00 18.24
C VAL A 109 2.12 5.28 18.42
N GLU A 110 1.77 6.32 19.16
CA GLU A 110 0.36 6.67 19.38
C GLU A 110 -0.34 7.10 18.08
N ASP A 111 0.35 7.83 17.19
CA ASP A 111 -0.21 8.22 15.89
C ASP A 111 -0.42 7.03 14.94
N ILE A 112 0.53 6.09 14.92
CA ILE A 112 0.37 4.84 14.17
C ILE A 112 -0.81 4.05 14.76
N GLU A 113 -0.89 3.94 16.09
CA GLU A 113 -1.93 3.19 16.79
C GLU A 113 -3.32 3.80 16.55
N ALA A 114 -3.44 5.13 16.51
CA ALA A 114 -4.70 5.82 16.22
C ALA A 114 -5.26 5.47 14.84
N VAL A 115 -4.39 5.23 13.85
CA VAL A 115 -4.80 4.81 12.50
C VAL A 115 -5.00 3.29 12.42
N VAL A 116 -4.06 2.52 12.95
CA VAL A 116 -4.00 1.07 12.78
C VAL A 116 -4.93 0.32 13.73
N GLY A 117 -5.13 0.80 14.95
CA GLY A 117 -6.00 0.20 15.96
C GLY A 117 -7.38 -0.14 15.42
N PRO A 118 -8.14 0.84 14.90
CA PRO A 118 -9.45 0.59 14.29
C PRO A 118 -9.39 -0.37 13.09
N MET A 119 -8.33 -0.30 12.28
CA MET A 119 -8.17 -1.21 11.14
C MET A 119 -7.90 -2.66 11.56
N ARG A 120 -7.14 -2.85 12.64
CA ARG A 120 -6.81 -4.16 13.22
C ARG A 120 -8.03 -4.79 13.89
N GLU A 121 -8.85 -4.01 14.60
CA GLU A 121 -10.14 -4.45 15.13
C GLU A 121 -11.08 -4.89 14.00
N LYS A 122 -11.22 -4.06 12.97
CA LYS A 122 -12.02 -4.40 11.78
C LYS A 122 -11.50 -5.65 11.09
N ARG A 123 -10.18 -5.84 11.01
CA ARG A 123 -9.59 -7.07 10.46
C ARG A 123 -9.93 -8.28 11.32
N ALA A 124 -9.86 -8.16 12.65
CA ALA A 124 -10.17 -9.23 13.58
C ALA A 124 -11.66 -9.63 13.57
N SER A 125 -12.56 -8.70 13.24
CA SER A 125 -13.99 -8.98 13.12
C SER A 125 -14.38 -9.67 11.80
N ILE A 126 -13.47 -9.77 10.82
CA ILE A 126 -13.73 -10.38 9.51
C ILE A 126 -13.32 -11.84 9.56
N THR A 127 -14.25 -12.75 9.27
CA THR A 127 -13.98 -14.18 9.20
C THR A 127 -13.47 -14.60 7.82
N ASP A 128 -12.83 -15.77 7.74
CA ASP A 128 -12.46 -16.38 6.46
C ASP A 128 -13.67 -16.61 5.54
N ALA A 129 -14.85 -16.86 6.13
CA ALA A 129 -16.09 -17.02 5.37
C ALA A 129 -16.54 -15.70 4.73
N ASP A 130 -16.44 -14.59 5.46
CA ASP A 130 -16.75 -13.25 4.94
C ASP A 130 -15.80 -12.88 3.78
N VAL A 131 -14.51 -13.15 3.95
CA VAL A 131 -13.52 -12.93 2.89
C VAL A 131 -13.86 -13.75 1.65
N LYS A 132 -14.13 -15.06 1.82
CA LYS A 132 -14.49 -15.94 0.70
C LYS A 132 -15.79 -15.50 0.02
N ALA A 133 -16.79 -15.05 0.78
CA ALA A 133 -18.04 -14.55 0.23
C ALA A 133 -17.81 -13.32 -0.67
N ILE A 134 -17.02 -12.34 -0.18
CA ILE A 134 -16.67 -11.14 -0.96
C ILE A 134 -15.87 -11.49 -2.21
N LEU A 135 -14.89 -12.39 -2.08
CA LEU A 135 -14.08 -12.84 -3.23
C LEU A 135 -14.92 -13.59 -4.26
N ASN A 136 -15.87 -14.43 -3.82
CA ASN A 136 -16.75 -15.18 -4.72
C ASN A 136 -17.73 -14.24 -5.45
N ASP A 137 -18.32 -13.27 -4.76
CA ASP A 137 -19.16 -12.24 -5.38
C ASP A 137 -18.37 -11.43 -6.42
N GLY A 138 -17.18 -10.95 -6.05
CA GLY A 138 -16.30 -10.23 -6.97
C GLY A 138 -15.91 -11.08 -8.19
N ALA A 139 -15.61 -12.36 -7.98
CA ALA A 139 -15.29 -13.29 -9.05
C ALA A 139 -16.49 -13.56 -9.98
N ALA A 140 -17.71 -13.66 -9.43
CA ALA A 140 -18.92 -13.82 -10.24
C ALA A 140 -19.15 -12.59 -11.14
N ARG A 141 -19.07 -11.38 -10.58
CA ARG A 141 -19.20 -10.12 -11.34
C ARG A 141 -18.12 -9.98 -12.41
N ALA A 142 -16.88 -10.31 -12.08
CA ALA A 142 -15.77 -10.27 -13.04
C ALA A 142 -15.94 -11.32 -14.15
N ARG A 143 -16.38 -12.53 -13.80
CA ARG A 143 -16.61 -13.63 -14.75
C ARG A 143 -17.70 -13.29 -15.76
N GLU A 144 -18.81 -12.68 -15.33
CA GLU A 144 -19.88 -12.26 -16.24
C GLU A 144 -19.36 -11.35 -17.38
N GLN A 145 -18.49 -10.38 -17.04
CA GLN A 145 -17.89 -9.48 -18.02
C GLN A 145 -16.86 -10.20 -18.90
N ALA A 146 -16.04 -11.07 -18.29
CA ALA A 146 -15.01 -11.82 -19.01
C ALA A 146 -15.63 -12.82 -19.99
N GLU A 147 -16.71 -13.51 -19.63
CA GLU A 147 -17.40 -14.48 -20.48
C GLU A 147 -18.00 -13.83 -21.73
N LYS A 148 -18.64 -12.66 -21.58
CA LYS A 148 -19.13 -11.86 -22.72
C LYS A 148 -18.00 -11.53 -23.69
N LYS A 149 -16.82 -11.14 -23.18
CA LYS A 149 -15.63 -10.86 -23.99
C LYS A 149 -15.06 -12.12 -24.63
N MET A 150 -14.98 -13.22 -23.90
CA MET A 150 -14.44 -14.49 -24.40
C MET A 150 -15.33 -15.11 -25.47
N LEU A 151 -16.64 -14.90 -25.42
CA LEU A 151 -17.55 -15.31 -26.48
C LEU A 151 -17.22 -14.61 -27.81
N ASP A 152 -17.09 -13.28 -27.81
CA ASP A 152 -16.67 -12.48 -28.98
C ASP A 152 -15.30 -12.95 -29.51
N VAL A 153 -14.33 -13.16 -28.61
CA VAL A 153 -13.02 -13.68 -28.98
C VAL A 153 -13.13 -15.03 -29.69
N ARG A 154 -13.84 -16.00 -29.10
CA ARG A 154 -13.99 -17.36 -29.66
C ARG A 154 -14.67 -17.36 -31.02
N GLN A 155 -15.70 -16.54 -31.20
CA GLN A 155 -16.39 -16.36 -32.47
C GLN A 155 -15.44 -15.84 -33.55
N LYS A 156 -14.63 -14.81 -33.23
CA LYS A 156 -13.69 -14.20 -34.18
C LYS A 156 -12.50 -15.08 -34.55
N VAL A 157 -12.04 -15.95 -33.64
CA VAL A 157 -10.96 -16.90 -33.93
C VAL A 157 -11.46 -18.22 -34.52
N GLY A 158 -12.77 -18.39 -34.69
CA GLY A 158 -13.37 -19.56 -35.34
C GLY A 158 -13.43 -20.83 -34.47
N VAL A 159 -13.44 -20.69 -33.15
CA VAL A 159 -13.47 -21.82 -32.19
C VAL A 159 -14.88 -21.96 -31.58
N THR A 160 -15.90 -21.81 -32.40
CA THR A 160 -17.29 -21.86 -31.94
C THR A 160 -17.65 -23.30 -31.52
N ILE A 161 -18.06 -23.47 -30.27
CA ILE A 161 -18.77 -24.65 -29.74
C ILE A 161 -20.26 -24.35 -29.85
#